data_AF-A0A444J471-F1
#
_entry.id   AF-A0A444J471-F1
#
_cell.length_a   1.000
_cell.length_b   1.000
_cell.length_c   1.000
_cell.angle_alpha   90.00
_cell.angle_beta   90.00
_cell.angle_gamma   90.00
#
_symmetry.space_group_name_H-M   'P 1'
#
loop_
_entity.id
_entity.type
_entity.pdbx_description
1 polymer ?
#
loop_
_entity_poly.entity_id
_entity_poly.type
_entity_poly.pdbx_seq_one_letter_code
_entity_poly.pdbx_strand_id
1 'polypeptide(L)' 'MNGGVSILKGNVIRQTGSVGIAVNGSTVLTLNRNKITKTGAPGIVIVSGSEVHEMQKNIVTNTRGPKIRIKESMVEEK' A
#
# COMPACT_ATOMS: atom_id res chain seq x y z
N MET A 1 11.53 12.08 12.50
CA MET A 1 10.11 12.31 12.12
C MET A 1 9.72 11.20 11.18
N ASN A 2 8.65 10.48 11.50
CA ASN A 2 8.00 9.62 10.50
C ASN A 2 7.33 10.55 9.47
N GLY A 3 7.46 10.24 8.18
CA GLY A 3 6.71 10.95 7.15
C GLY A 3 5.21 10.73 7.37
N GLY A 4 4.41 11.77 7.17
CA GLY A 4 2.95 11.68 7.25
C GLY A 4 2.34 11.73 5.86
N VAL A 5 1.55 10.72 5.49
CA VAL A 5 0.70 10.77 4.29
C VAL A 5 -0.75 10.80 4.76
N SER A 6 -1.45 11.91 4.63
CA SER A 6 -2.83 11.98 5.11
C SER A 6 -3.76 11.06 4.30
N ILE A 7 -3.79 11.17 2.97
CA ILE A 7 -4.78 10.45 2.16
C ILE A 7 -4.15 9.93 0.87
N LEU A 8 -4.26 8.61 0.65
CA LEU A 8 -3.90 7.94 -0.58
C LEU A 8 -5.11 7.14 -1.09
N LYS A 9 -5.96 7.81 -1.88
CA LYS A 9 -7.29 7.31 -2.24
C LYS A 9 -7.59 7.42 -3.74
N GLY A 10 -8.16 6.35 -4.31
CA GLY A 10 -8.71 6.38 -5.67
C GLY A 10 -7.67 6.40 -6.80
N ASN A 11 -6.42 6.03 -6.51
CA ASN A 11 -5.35 6.05 -7.50
C ASN A 11 -5.37 4.82 -8.40
N VAL A 12 -4.91 5.00 -9.65
CA VAL A 12 -4.66 3.89 -10.59
C VAL A 12 -3.16 3.78 -10.82
N ILE A 13 -2.57 2.68 -10.37
CA ILE A 13 -1.14 2.39 -10.50
C ILE A 13 -0.99 1.16 -11.38
N ARG A 14 -0.22 1.26 -12.47
CA ARG A 14 -0.08 0.18 -13.45
C ARG A 14 1.32 0.10 -14.03
N GLN A 15 1.73 -1.11 -14.41
CA GLN A 15 2.97 -1.37 -15.16
C GLN A 15 4.22 -0.88 -14.42
N THR A 16 4.28 -1.10 -13.11
CA THR A 16 5.46 -0.76 -12.32
C THR A 16 6.49 -1.89 -12.40
N GLY A 17 7.77 -1.56 -12.54
CA GLY A 17 8.85 -2.56 -12.52
C GLY A 17 9.10 -3.19 -11.13
N SER A 18 8.53 -2.60 -10.07
CA SER A 18 8.72 -3.01 -8.69
C SER A 18 7.37 -2.95 -7.93
N VAL A 19 7.35 -2.34 -6.74
CA VAL A 19 6.17 -2.19 -5.88
C VAL A 19 5.20 -1.14 -6.44
N GLY A 20 3.89 -1.32 -6.22
CA GLY A 20 2.87 -0.32 -6.58
C GLY A 20 2.78 0.83 -5.58
N ILE A 21 2.50 0.52 -4.31
CA ILE A 21 2.51 1.47 -3.18
C ILE A 21 3.45 0.94 -2.09
N ALA A 22 4.38 1.78 -1.62
CA ALA A 22 5.25 1.48 -0.49
C ALA A 22 5.03 2.49 0.65
N VAL A 23 4.73 1.99 1.85
CA VAL A 23 4.64 2.74 3.09
C VAL A 23 5.79 2.27 3.99
N ASN A 24 6.76 3.15 4.23
CA ASN A 24 7.99 2.82 4.95
C ASN A 24 8.15 3.81 6.11
N GLY A 25 8.09 3.33 7.36
CA GLY A 25 8.22 4.17 8.56
C GLY A 25 7.33 5.40 8.57
N SER A 26 6.09 5.27 8.07
CA SER A 26 5.17 6.38 7.85
C SER A 26 3.78 6.09 8.39
N THR A 27 3.06 7.15 8.75
CA THR A 27 1.64 7.06 9.16
C THR A 27 0.75 7.46 7.98
N VAL A 28 -0.23 6.61 7.67
CA VAL A 28 -1.23 6.82 6.61
C VAL A 28 -2.62 6.82 7.22
N LEU A 29 -3.36 7.94 7.13
CA LEU A 29 -4.73 7.96 7.66
C LEU A 29 -5.69 7.16 6.78
N THR A 30 -5.52 7.24 5.45
CA THR A 30 -6.39 6.55 4.50
C THR A 30 -5.62 5.99 3.32
N LEU A 31 -5.71 4.67 3.11
CA LEU A 31 -5.19 3.96 1.94
C LEU A 31 -6.33 3.20 1.26
N ASN A 32 -7.16 3.88 0.48
CA ASN A 32 -8.46 3.35 0.07
C ASN A 32 -8.72 3.37 -1.43
N ARG A 33 -9.48 2.39 -1.93
CA ARG A 33 -10.00 2.39 -3.32
C ARG A 33 -8.92 2.56 -4.39
N ASN A 34 -7.67 2.16 -4.11
CA ASN A 34 -6.60 2.21 -5.10
C ASN A 34 -6.66 0.95 -5.97
N LYS A 35 -6.46 1.13 -7.28
CA LYS A 35 -6.38 0.04 -8.25
C LYS A 35 -4.93 -0.12 -8.68
N ILE A 36 -4.34 -1.27 -8.34
CA ILE A 36 -2.93 -1.57 -8.60
C ILE A 36 -2.86 -2.83 -9.45
N THR A 37 -2.17 -2.75 -10.59
CA THR A 37 -2.06 -3.88 -11.50
C THR A 37 -0.74 -3.95 -12.29
N LYS A 38 -0.35 -5.14 -12.75
CA LYS A 38 0.87 -5.35 -13.56
C LYS A 38 2.12 -4.82 -12.85
N THR A 39 2.37 -5.27 -11.62
CA THR A 39 3.55 -4.87 -10.83
C THR A 39 4.63 -5.94 -10.88
N GLY A 40 5.90 -5.51 -10.95
CA GLY A 40 7.07 -6.39 -10.95
C GLY A 40 7.42 -6.96 -9.58
N ALA A 41 6.83 -6.43 -8.52
CA ALA A 41 6.97 -6.89 -7.13
C ALA A 41 5.58 -6.88 -6.44
N PRO A 42 5.46 -6.93 -5.10
CA PRO A 42 4.17 -6.82 -4.44
C PRO A 42 3.39 -5.56 -4.83
N GLY A 43 2.06 -5.63 -4.83
CA GLY A 43 1.24 -4.47 -5.17
C GLY A 43 1.31 -3.37 -4.12
N ILE A 44 1.11 -3.73 -2.86
CA ILE A 44 1.24 -2.82 -1.70
C ILE A 44 2.23 -3.42 -0.69
N VAL A 45 3.14 -2.59 -0.18
CA VAL A 45 4.10 -2.95 0.87
C VAL A 45 3.99 -1.94 2.01
N ILE A 46 3.79 -2.43 3.24
CA ILE A 46 3.73 -1.62 4.46
C ILE A 46 4.74 -2.21 5.46
N VAL A 47 5.80 -1.45 5.79
CA VAL A 47 6.94 -1.95 6.58
C VAL A 47 7.53 -0.91 7.53
N SER A 48 8.43 -1.37 8.41
CA SER A 48 9.33 -0.54 9.23
C SER A 48 8.60 0.36 10.24
N GLY A 49 7.67 -0.22 11.01
CA GLY A 49 6.90 0.52 12.01
C GLY A 49 5.89 1.49 11.40
N SER A 50 5.41 1.20 10.18
CA SER A 50 4.36 2.00 9.56
C SER A 50 3.02 1.78 10.25
N GLU A 51 2.15 2.78 10.18
CA GLU A 51 0.80 2.73 10.70
C GLU A 51 -0.18 3.14 9.60
N VAL A 52 -1.21 2.33 9.36
CA VAL A 52 -2.28 2.63 8.42
C VAL A 52 -3.62 2.53 9.15
N HIS A 53 -4.28 3.66 9.39
CA HIS A 53 -5.53 3.72 10.17
C HIS A 53 -6.77 3.27 9.39
N GLU A 54 -6.69 3.25 8.07
CA GLU A 54 -7.80 2.79 7.24
C GLU A 54 -7.28 2.25 5.91
N MET A 55 -7.47 0.95 5.70
CA MET A 55 -7.17 0.29 4.44
C MET A 55 -8.37 -0.53 3.96
N GLN A 56 -9.10 -0.02 2.98
CA GLN A 56 -10.29 -0.68 2.43
C GLN A 56 -10.44 -0.53 0.92
N LYS A 57 -11.05 -1.55 0.30
CA LYS A 57 -11.48 -1.55 -1.11
C LYS A 57 -10.34 -1.33 -2.12
N ASN A 58 -9.10 -1.61 -1.76
CA ASN A 58 -8.01 -1.61 -2.72
C ASN A 58 -8.09 -2.87 -3.59
N ILE A 59 -7.93 -2.70 -4.90
CA ILE A 59 -7.95 -3.79 -5.86
C ILE A 59 -6.52 -3.99 -6.34
N VAL A 60 -5.93 -5.13 -5.97
CA VAL A 60 -4.57 -5.49 -6.38
C VAL A 60 -4.60 -6.78 -7.19
N THR A 61 -4.16 -6.71 -8.44
CA THR A 61 -4.20 -7.85 -9.38
C THR A 61 -2.95 -7.92 -10.25
N ASN A 62 -2.65 -9.10 -10.79
CA ASN A 62 -1.54 -9.31 -11.74
C ASN A 62 -0.19 -8.76 -11.23
N THR A 63 0.21 -9.20 -10.03
CA THR A 63 1.46 -8.85 -9.37
C THR A 63 2.44 -10.02 -9.45
N ARG A 64 3.74 -9.78 -9.62
CA ARG A 64 4.75 -10.86 -9.58
C ARG A 64 5.08 -11.34 -8.16
N GLY A 65 4.68 -10.60 -7.12
CA GLY A 65 4.75 -11.00 -5.72
C GLY A 65 3.37 -11.03 -5.05
N PRO A 66 3.30 -11.14 -3.71
CA PRO A 66 2.06 -11.00 -2.95
C PRO A 66 1.29 -9.73 -3.32
N LYS A 67 -0.05 -9.78 -3.29
CA LYS A 67 -0.87 -8.60 -3.54
C LYS A 67 -0.55 -7.50 -2.53
N ILE A 68 -0.60 -7.85 -1.25
CA ILE A 68 -0.30 -6.96 -0.14
C ILE A 68 0.72 -7.67 0.75
N ARG A 69 1.75 -6.95 1.20
CA ARG A 69 2.74 -7.43 2.16
C ARG A 69 2.85 -6.44 3.31
N ILE A 70 2.55 -6.90 4.52
CA ILE A 70 2.66 -6.13 5.77
C ILE A 70 3.69 -6.82 6.65
N LYS A 71 4.69 -6.08 7.15
CA LYS A 71 5.73 -6.61 8.05
C LYS A 71 6.10 -5.57 9.10
N GLU A 72 6.10 -5.97 10.37
CA GLU A 72 6.51 -5.10 11.49
C GLU A 72 5.79 -3.73 11.42
N SER A 73 4.47 -3.74 11.24
CA SER A 73 3.64 -2.55 11.00
C SER A 73 2.21 -2.79 11.48
N MET A 74 1.46 -1.71 11.73
CA MET A 74 0.06 -1.76 12.16
C MET A 74 -0.85 -1.32 11.01
N VAL A 75 -1.88 -2.10 10.71
CA VAL A 75 -2.84 -1.81 9.65
C VAL A 75 -4.25 -2.14 10.14
N GLU A 76 -5.13 -1.15 10.09
CA GLU A 76 -6.55 -1.32 10.29
C GLU A 76 -7.24 -1.57 8.93
N GLU A 77 -7.53 -2.84 8.63
CA GLU A 77 -8.38 -3.22 7.50
C GLU A 77 -9.86 -3.09 7.89
N LYS A 78 -10.66 -2.44 7.03
CA LYS A 78 -12.10 -2.20 7.23
C LYS A 78 -12.93 -2.63 6.02
#